data_AF-A0A3D2S9G5-F1
#
_entry.id   AF-A0A3D2S9G5-F1
#
_cell.length_a   1.000
_cell.length_b   1.000
_cell.length_c   1.000
_cell.angle_alpha   90.00
_cell.angle_beta   90.00
_cell.angle_gamma   90.00
#
_symmetry.space_group_name_H-M   'P 1'
#
loop_
_entity.id
_entity.type
_entity.pdbx_description
1 polymer ?
#
loop_
_entity_poly.entity_id
_entity_poly.type
_entity_poly.pdbx_seq_one_letter_code
_entity_poly.pdbx_strand_id
1 'polypeptide(L)'
;MQGTPTNIDDIQLNFSADNLFLLNFILAFLMYGIALNLTWDDFRRLFEYPRKAIAGVLSQWVVMPLMTYVLILVLRPAPGIALGMFLLGACPGGNMSNYLSSIARGNVALSVTLTAASTVLCVVMTPLNFAFYGNLYEPTRQLMADISIEPWDMFGSVVTILGVPLALGMLTVQFLP
;
A
#
# COMPACT_ATOMS: atom_id res chain seq x y z
N MET A 1 -2.56 -32.70 21.02
CA MET A 1 -3.07 -31.67 21.95
C MET A 1 -2.45 -30.36 21.51
N GLN A 2 -3.13 -29.61 20.62
CA GLN A 2 -2.68 -28.28 20.21
C GLN A 2 -2.92 -27.35 21.40
N GLY A 3 -1.84 -26.88 22.01
CA GLY A 3 -1.90 -25.92 23.12
C GLY A 3 -2.59 -24.65 22.65
N THR A 4 -3.39 -24.05 23.53
CA THR A 4 -4.01 -22.74 23.30
C THR A 4 -2.92 -21.74 22.90
N PRO A 5 -3.02 -21.06 21.75
CA PRO A 5 -2.00 -20.11 21.32
C PRO A 5 -1.88 -19.01 22.37
N THR A 6 -0.69 -18.90 22.98
CA THR A 6 -0.39 -17.88 24.00
C THR A 6 0.00 -16.55 23.37
N ASN A 7 0.36 -16.56 22.08
CA ASN A 7 0.75 -15.38 21.31
C ASN A 7 -0.09 -15.26 20.03
N ILE A 8 -0.37 -14.03 19.59
CA ILE A 8 -1.20 -13.79 18.39
C ILE A 8 -0.52 -14.32 17.13
N ASP A 9 0.81 -14.31 17.10
CA ASP A 9 1.61 -14.79 15.98
C ASP A 9 1.56 -16.33 15.81
N ASP A 10 1.10 -17.07 16.83
CA ASP A 10 0.95 -18.53 16.77
C ASP A 10 -0.36 -18.97 16.08
N ILE A 11 -1.26 -18.01 15.79
CA ILE A 11 -2.55 -18.29 15.16
C ILE A 11 -2.33 -18.54 13.66
N GLN A 12 -2.33 -19.81 13.28
CA GLN A 12 -2.23 -20.21 11.87
C GLN A 12 -3.59 -20.06 11.17
N LEU A 13 -3.68 -19.09 10.25
CA LEU A 13 -4.80 -18.97 9.33
C LEU A 13 -4.62 -19.97 8.17
N ASN A 14 -5.48 -20.98 8.11
CA ASN A 14 -5.41 -22.00 7.07
C ASN A 14 -6.14 -21.51 5.80
N PHE A 15 -5.38 -20.95 4.85
CA PHE A 15 -5.91 -20.57 3.55
C PHE A 15 -5.77 -21.73 2.56
N SER A 16 -6.88 -22.28 2.08
CA SER A 16 -6.87 -23.22 0.97
C SER A 16 -6.41 -22.52 -0.32
N ALA A 17 -5.93 -23.31 -1.30
CA ALA A 17 -5.53 -22.78 -2.61
C ALA A 17 -6.67 -21.98 -3.28
N ASP A 18 -7.91 -22.45 -3.14
CA ASP A 18 -9.10 -21.77 -3.65
C ASP A 18 -9.32 -20.40 -2.99
N ASN A 19 -9.10 -20.30 -1.67
CA ASN A 19 -9.23 -19.04 -0.94
C ASN A 19 -8.16 -18.02 -1.36
N LEU A 20 -6.92 -18.48 -1.59
CA LEU A 20 -5.83 -17.62 -2.07
C LEU A 20 -6.10 -17.10 -3.48
N PHE A 21 -6.60 -17.97 -4.36
CA PHE A 21 -7.00 -17.58 -5.71
C PHE A 21 -8.12 -16.54 -5.67
N LEU A 22 -9.17 -16.78 -4.87
CA LEU A 22 -10.28 -15.85 -4.73
C LEU A 22 -9.83 -14.48 -4.17
N LEU A 23 -8.97 -14.48 -3.15
CA LEU A 23 -8.43 -13.25 -2.58
C LEU A 23 -7.65 -12.44 -3.62
N ASN A 24 -6.72 -13.09 -4.33
CA ASN A 24 -5.93 -12.42 -5.37
C ASN A 24 -6.81 -11.88 -6.50
N PHE A 25 -7.85 -12.62 -6.89
CA PHE A 25 -8.81 -12.17 -7.89
C PHE A 25 -9.59 -10.92 -7.41
N ILE A 26 -10.08 -10.92 -6.17
CA ILE A 26 -10.80 -9.78 -5.59
C ILE A 26 -9.88 -8.55 -5.53
N LEU A 27 -8.62 -8.73 -5.10
CA LEU A 27 -7.64 -7.64 -5.06
C LEU A 27 -7.36 -7.07 -6.44
N ALA A 28 -7.18 -7.94 -7.45
CA ALA A 28 -6.97 -7.53 -8.82
C ALA A 28 -8.18 -6.76 -9.38
N PHE A 29 -9.39 -7.27 -9.14
CA PHE A 29 -10.63 -6.61 -9.54
C PHE A 29 -10.81 -5.24 -8.87
N LEU A 30 -10.49 -5.15 -7.58
CA LEU A 30 -10.56 -3.90 -6.82
C LEU A 30 -9.55 -2.88 -7.35
N MET A 31 -8.32 -3.30 -7.62
CA MET A 31 -7.29 -2.42 -8.19
C MET A 31 -7.65 -1.94 -9.59
N TYR A 32 -8.24 -2.81 -10.41
CA TYR A 32 -8.81 -2.42 -11.70
C TYR A 32 -9.91 -1.36 -11.54
N GLY A 33 -10.84 -1.55 -10.60
CA GLY A 33 -11.89 -0.57 -10.29
C GLY A 33 -11.35 0.79 -9.81
N ILE A 34 -10.29 0.78 -8.99
CA ILE A 34 -9.58 2.01 -8.61
C ILE A 34 -8.96 2.68 -9.84
N ALA A 35 -8.30 1.90 -10.69
CA ALA A 35 -7.65 2.39 -11.90
C ALA A 35 -8.63 3.03 -12.89
N LEU A 36 -9.89 2.58 -12.92
CA LEU A 36 -10.95 3.18 -13.73
C LEU A 36 -11.28 4.63 -13.34
N ASN A 37 -10.84 5.09 -12.17
CA ASN A 37 -11.04 6.47 -11.72
C ASN A 37 -9.82 7.37 -11.98
N LEU A 38 -8.76 6.85 -12.60
CA LEU A 38 -7.53 7.57 -12.87
C LEU A 38 -7.53 8.14 -14.29
N THR A 39 -7.34 9.45 -14.42
CA THR A 39 -7.25 10.11 -15.73
C THR A 39 -5.88 10.70 -15.96
N TRP A 40 -5.49 10.84 -17.24
CA TRP A 40 -4.22 11.48 -17.62
C TRP A 40 -4.11 12.92 -17.13
N ASP A 41 -5.24 13.63 -17.05
CA ASP A 41 -5.29 15.00 -16.55
C ASP A 41 -4.94 15.11 -15.07
N ASP A 42 -5.20 14.06 -14.27
CA ASP A 42 -4.82 14.04 -12.86
C ASP A 42 -3.31 14.14 -12.68
N PHE A 43 -2.53 13.52 -13.59
CA PHE A 43 -1.07 13.55 -13.56
C PHE A 43 -0.51 14.87 -14.08
N ARG A 44 -1.15 15.47 -15.08
CA ARG A 44 -0.72 16.77 -15.64
C ARG A 44 -0.71 17.87 -14.58
N ARG A 45 -1.68 17.83 -13.65
CA ARG A 45 -1.80 18.79 -12.54
C ARG A 45 -0.65 18.72 -11.52
N LEU A 46 0.14 17.64 -11.46
CA LEU A 46 1.36 17.63 -10.63
C LEU A 46 2.33 18.74 -11.06
N PHE A 47 2.41 19.02 -12.36
CA PHE A 47 3.29 20.03 -12.92
C PHE A 47 2.76 21.46 -12.71
N GLU A 48 1.47 21.62 -12.44
CA GLU A 48 0.87 22.92 -12.10
C GLU A 48 1.22 23.37 -10.68
N TYR A 49 1.39 22.42 -9.75
CA TYR A 49 1.68 22.70 -8.33
C TYR A 49 2.90 21.93 -7.80
N PRO A 50 4.08 22.06 -8.40
CA PRO A 50 5.21 21.15 -8.17
C PRO A 50 5.67 21.11 -6.72
N ARG A 51 5.72 22.26 -6.04
CA ARG A 51 6.14 22.32 -4.62
C ARG A 51 5.17 21.57 -3.70
N LYS A 52 3.86 21.69 -3.95
CA LYS A 52 2.82 21.03 -3.15
C LYS A 52 2.72 19.54 -3.49
N ALA A 53 2.90 19.19 -4.75
CA ALA A 53 2.96 17.80 -5.20
C ALA A 53 4.14 17.05 -4.57
N ILE A 54 5.34 17.64 -4.60
CA ILE A 54 6.54 17.06 -3.96
C ILE A 54 6.31 16.88 -2.46
N ALA A 55 5.78 17.89 -1.77
CA ALA A 55 5.46 17.78 -0.35
C ALA A 55 4.48 16.64 -0.06
N GLY A 56 3.42 16.51 -0.87
CA GLY A 56 2.43 15.43 -0.74
C GLY A 56 3.05 14.04 -0.98
N VAL A 57 3.81 13.87 -2.05
CA VAL A 57 4.49 12.60 -2.37
C VAL A 57 5.49 12.20 -1.29
N LEU A 58 6.31 13.14 -0.81
CA LEU A 58 7.24 12.88 0.30
C LEU A 58 6.51 12.56 1.60
N SER A 59 5.38 13.23 1.86
CA SER A 59 4.58 12.93 3.05
C SER A 59 4.03 11.50 3.03
N GLN A 60 3.57 11.03 1.87
CA GLN A 60 2.99 9.69 1.72
C GLN A 60 4.05 8.60 1.80
N TRP A 61 5.18 8.77 1.10
CA TRP A 61 6.13 7.68 0.89
C TRP A 61 7.35 7.71 1.81
N VAL A 62 7.55 8.80 2.54
CA VAL A 62 8.67 8.95 3.48
C VAL A 62 8.15 9.22 4.88
N VAL A 63 7.37 10.28 5.06
CA VAL A 63 6.94 10.71 6.40
C VAL A 63 6.01 9.68 7.03
N MET A 64 4.99 9.20 6.32
CA MET A 64 4.02 8.26 6.88
C MET A 64 4.63 6.89 7.26
N PRO A 65 5.44 6.23 6.40
CA PRO A 65 6.17 5.03 6.79
C PRO A 65 7.13 5.26 7.96
N LEU A 66 7.84 6.39 7.98
CA LEU A 66 8.76 6.75 9.07
C LEU A 66 8.00 6.95 10.39
N MET A 67 6.87 7.65 10.37
CA MET A 67 6.01 7.82 11.54
C MET A 67 5.49 6.48 12.04
N THR A 68 5.14 5.57 11.14
CA THR A 68 4.71 4.20 11.48
C THR A 68 5.82 3.43 12.18
N TYR A 69 7.06 3.53 11.68
CA TYR A 69 8.23 2.94 12.31
C TYR A 69 8.49 3.52 13.71
N VAL A 70 8.48 4.84 13.85
CA VAL A 70 8.64 5.50 15.16
C VAL A 70 7.53 5.06 16.13
N LEU A 71 6.29 4.95 15.66
CA LEU A 71 5.18 4.49 16.48
C LEU A 71 5.38 3.04 16.97
N ILE A 72 5.88 2.16 16.10
CA ILE A 72 6.18 0.76 16.45
C ILE A 72 7.30 0.69 17.50
N LEU A 73 8.32 1.54 17.42
CA LEU A 73 9.39 1.60 18.44
C LEU A 73 8.86 1.97 19.83
N VAL A 74 7.81 2.80 19.88
CA VAL A 74 7.16 3.23 21.13
C VAL A 74 6.19 2.16 21.64
N LEU A 75 5.31 1.64 20.78
CA LEU A 75 4.26 0.68 21.16
C LEU A 75 4.79 -0.75 21.38
N ARG A 76 5.87 -1.13 20.69
CA ARG A 76 6.46 -2.48 20.68
C ARG A 76 5.41 -3.60 20.53
N PRO A 77 4.59 -3.56 19.46
CA PRO A 77 3.59 -4.60 19.23
C PRO A 77 4.24 -5.95 18.88
N ALA A 78 3.42 -7.00 18.88
CA ALA A 78 3.84 -8.32 18.38
C ALA A 78 4.34 -8.22 16.91
N PRO A 79 5.38 -8.97 16.53
CA PRO A 79 5.97 -8.95 15.18
C PRO A 79 4.97 -9.02 14.03
N GLY A 80 3.96 -9.90 14.08
CA GLY A 80 2.95 -10.00 13.02
C GLY A 80 2.12 -8.71 12.88
N ILE A 81 1.76 -8.09 14.00
CA ILE A 81 1.06 -6.81 14.04
C ILE A 81 1.95 -5.69 13.50
N ALA A 82 3.23 -5.66 13.87
CA ALA A 82 4.20 -4.70 13.37
C ALA A 82 4.35 -4.77 11.84
N LEU A 83 4.43 -5.98 11.26
CA LEU A 83 4.42 -6.16 9.80
C LEU A 83 3.15 -5.61 9.16
N GLY A 84 1.98 -5.92 9.73
CA GLY A 84 0.70 -5.36 9.26
C GLY A 84 0.69 -3.83 9.30
N MET A 85 1.22 -3.23 10.36
CA MET A 85 1.35 -1.78 10.48
C MET A 85 2.30 -1.20 9.42
N PHE A 86 3.47 -1.81 9.18
CA PHE A 86 4.38 -1.38 8.12
C PHE A 86 3.73 -1.44 6.74
N LEU A 87 2.97 -2.51 6.45
CA LEU A 87 2.24 -2.65 5.19
C LEU A 87 1.21 -1.52 5.04
N LEU A 88 0.39 -1.27 6.07
CA LEU A 88 -0.61 -0.20 6.07
C LEU A 88 0.02 1.19 5.93
N GLY A 89 1.11 1.46 6.64
CA GLY A 89 1.84 2.72 6.56
C GLY A 89 2.50 2.95 5.19
N ALA A 90 2.75 1.87 4.45
CA ALA A 90 3.28 1.89 3.09
C ALA A 90 2.20 1.84 2.00
N CYS A 91 0.90 1.85 2.33
CA CYS A 91 -0.17 1.90 1.34
C CYS A 91 -0.38 3.35 0.83
N PRO A 92 -0.88 3.53 -0.40
CA PRO A 92 -1.23 4.85 -0.92
C PRO A 92 -2.47 5.42 -0.22
N GLY A 93 -2.69 6.73 -0.39
CA GLY A 93 -3.91 7.38 0.06
C GLY A 93 -5.14 6.89 -0.73
N GLY A 94 -6.33 6.99 -0.12
CA GLY A 94 -7.60 6.64 -0.76
C GLY A 94 -8.55 7.82 -0.91
N ASN A 95 -9.65 7.63 -1.63
CA ASN A 95 -10.62 8.68 -2.00
C ASN A 95 -11.26 9.43 -0.81
N MET A 96 -11.20 8.88 0.41
CA MET A 96 -11.60 9.58 1.63
C MET A 96 -10.78 10.86 1.86
N SER A 97 -9.52 10.92 1.44
CA SER A 97 -8.68 12.13 1.52
C SER A 97 -9.27 13.28 0.70
N ASN A 98 -9.86 12.99 -0.45
CA ASN A 98 -10.49 13.98 -1.34
C ASN A 98 -11.73 14.57 -0.69
N TYR A 99 -12.56 13.72 -0.06
CA TYR A 99 -13.74 14.14 0.68
C TYR A 99 -13.37 15.01 1.89
N LEU A 100 -12.39 14.59 2.69
CA LEU A 100 -11.90 15.37 3.84
C LEU A 100 -11.30 16.71 3.40
N SER A 101 -10.55 16.73 2.29
CA SER A 101 -10.02 17.97 1.71
C SER A 101 -11.12 18.94 1.31
N SER A 102 -12.25 18.43 0.80
CA SER A 102 -13.42 19.25 0.46
C SER A 102 -14.03 19.91 1.70
N ILE A 103 -14.27 19.12 2.77
CA ILE A 103 -14.82 19.64 4.04
C ILE A 103 -13.86 20.65 4.69
N ALA A 104 -12.56 20.39 4.61
CA ALA A 104 -11.53 21.28 5.14
C ALA A 104 -11.30 22.54 4.29
N ARG A 105 -12.04 22.73 3.19
CA ARG A 105 -11.84 23.82 2.20
C ARG A 105 -10.41 23.86 1.65
N GLY A 106 -9.79 22.68 1.55
CA GLY A 106 -8.49 22.48 0.94
C GLY A 106 -8.56 22.44 -0.59
N ASN A 107 -7.41 22.24 -1.22
CA ASN A 107 -7.34 22.08 -2.66
C ASN A 107 -7.71 20.63 -3.05
N VAL A 108 -8.98 20.40 -3.36
CA VAL A 108 -9.50 19.09 -3.77
C VAL A 108 -8.82 18.59 -5.04
N ALA A 109 -8.56 19.46 -6.01
CA ALA A 109 -7.89 19.07 -7.25
C ALA A 109 -6.49 18.51 -6.98
N LEU A 110 -5.73 19.14 -6.07
CA LEU A 110 -4.43 18.63 -5.64
C LEU A 110 -4.56 17.30 -4.88
N SER A 111 -5.57 17.12 -4.04
CA SER A 111 -5.82 15.86 -3.31
C SER A 111 -6.10 14.70 -4.27
N VAL A 112 -6.95 14.92 -5.27
CA VAL A 112 -7.27 13.93 -6.31
C VAL A 112 -6.01 13.56 -7.09
N THR A 113 -5.26 14.57 -7.51
CA THR A 113 -3.97 14.41 -8.20
C THR A 113 -2.95 13.62 -7.38
N LEU A 114 -2.82 13.90 -6.09
CA LEU A 114 -1.91 13.17 -5.19
C LEU A 114 -2.36 11.73 -4.97
N THR A 115 -3.67 11.51 -4.84
CA THR A 115 -4.25 10.16 -4.73
C THR A 115 -3.92 9.37 -5.99
N ALA A 116 -4.19 9.91 -7.18
CA ALA A 116 -3.88 9.28 -8.46
C ALA A 116 -2.39 8.94 -8.60
N ALA A 117 -1.51 9.90 -8.31
CA ALA A 117 -0.06 9.68 -8.34
C ALA A 117 0.38 8.60 -7.34
N SER A 118 -0.16 8.61 -6.12
CA SER A 118 0.16 7.60 -5.11
C SER A 118 -0.33 6.21 -5.50
N THR A 119 -1.51 6.07 -6.10
CA THR A 119 -2.02 4.78 -6.58
C THR A 119 -1.11 4.16 -7.63
N VAL A 120 -0.56 4.96 -8.54
CA VAL A 120 0.41 4.44 -9.52
C VAL A 120 1.74 4.09 -8.86
N LEU A 121 2.24 4.97 -7.99
CA LEU A 121 3.52 4.76 -7.30
C LEU A 121 3.48 3.57 -6.34
N CYS A 122 2.31 3.17 -5.82
CA CYS A 122 2.21 2.13 -4.81
C CYS A 122 2.73 0.76 -5.28
N VAL A 123 2.58 0.46 -6.57
CA VAL A 123 3.04 -0.78 -7.19
C VAL A 123 4.51 -1.04 -6.86
N VAL A 124 5.31 0.02 -6.77
CA VAL A 124 6.74 -0.04 -6.45
C VAL A 124 7.01 0.40 -5.01
N MET A 125 6.43 1.52 -4.57
CA MET A 125 6.77 2.13 -3.29
C MET A 125 6.27 1.33 -2.08
N THR A 126 5.13 0.64 -2.19
CA THR A 126 4.60 -0.18 -1.10
C THR A 126 5.50 -1.37 -0.77
N PRO A 127 5.87 -2.26 -1.72
CA PRO A 127 6.77 -3.37 -1.41
C PRO A 127 8.16 -2.90 -0.99
N LEU A 128 8.67 -1.78 -1.55
CA LEU A 128 9.95 -1.21 -1.14
C LEU A 128 9.94 -0.73 0.32
N ASN A 129 8.94 0.07 0.72
CA ASN A 129 8.82 0.55 2.10
C ASN A 129 8.57 -0.61 3.07
N PHE A 130 7.72 -1.57 2.70
CA PHE A 130 7.48 -2.76 3.53
C PHE A 130 8.75 -3.56 3.76
N ALA A 131 9.51 -3.86 2.70
CA ALA A 131 10.77 -4.60 2.81
C ALA A 131 11.81 -3.81 3.62
N PHE A 132 11.90 -2.49 3.42
CA PHE A 132 12.85 -1.65 4.15
C PHE A 132 12.55 -1.61 5.65
N TYR A 133 11.35 -1.19 6.04
CA TYR A 133 10.99 -1.02 7.45
C TYR A 133 10.79 -2.34 8.18
N GLY A 134 10.27 -3.37 7.49
CA GLY A 134 10.15 -4.74 8.03
C GLY A 134 11.51 -5.36 8.38
N ASN A 135 12.55 -5.10 7.58
CA ASN A 135 13.92 -5.52 7.89
C ASN A 135 14.63 -4.59 8.90
N LEU A 136 14.22 -3.33 9.02
CA LEU A 136 14.84 -2.37 9.93
C LEU A 136 14.48 -2.62 11.40
N TYR A 137 13.33 -3.25 11.67
CA TYR A 137 12.89 -3.58 13.03
C TYR A 137 13.22 -5.05 13.36
N GLU A 138 14.03 -5.27 14.41
CA GLU A 138 14.60 -6.59 14.72
C GLU A 138 13.55 -7.71 14.90
N PRO A 139 12.44 -7.51 15.65
CA PRO A 139 11.44 -8.56 15.83
C PRO A 139 10.73 -8.96 14.53
N THR A 140 10.51 -8.02 13.61
CA THR A 140 9.90 -8.33 12.31
C THR A 140 10.88 -8.96 11.34
N ARG A 141 12.16 -8.57 11.41
CA ARG A 141 13.23 -9.19 10.62
C ARG A 141 13.37 -10.68 10.92
N GLN A 142 13.30 -11.07 12.19
CA GLN A 142 13.34 -12.48 12.60
C GLN A 142 12.13 -13.24 12.07
N LEU A 143 10.92 -12.70 12.25
CA LEU A 143 9.71 -13.30 11.73
C LEU A 143 9.75 -13.48 10.20
N MET A 144 10.24 -12.47 9.45
CA MET A 144 10.40 -12.54 7.99
C MET A 144 11.41 -13.60 7.53
N ALA A 145 12.49 -13.81 8.30
CA ALA A 145 13.48 -14.85 8.02
C ALA A 145 12.90 -16.26 8.23
N ASP A 146 12.07 -16.44 9.27
CA ASP A 146 11.42 -17.73 9.56
C ASP A 146 10.40 -18.13 8.48
N ILE A 147 9.69 -17.14 7.92
CA ILE A 147 8.69 -17.35 6.85
C ILE A 147 9.27 -17.27 5.43
N SER A 148 10.60 -17.18 5.28
CA SER A 148 11.30 -17.16 3.98
C SER A 148 10.74 -16.15 2.97
N ILE A 149 10.35 -14.95 3.41
CA ILE A 149 9.92 -13.90 2.48
C ILE A 149 11.17 -13.34 1.81
N GLU A 150 11.51 -13.83 0.62
CA GLU A 150 12.49 -13.18 -0.23
C GLU A 150 11.91 -11.86 -0.75
N PRO A 151 12.55 -10.70 -0.48
CA PRO A 151 12.03 -9.40 -0.88
C PRO A 151 11.79 -9.29 -2.40
N TRP A 152 12.57 -10.01 -3.21
CA TRP A 152 12.48 -9.99 -4.67
C TRP A 152 11.25 -10.73 -5.20
N ASP A 153 10.94 -11.91 -4.67
CA ASP A 153 9.77 -12.69 -5.06
C ASP A 153 8.48 -11.99 -4.63
N MET A 154 8.48 -11.41 -3.43
CA MET A 154 7.40 -10.59 -2.94
C MET A 154 7.20 -9.35 -3.82
N PHE A 155 8.28 -8.65 -4.17
CA PHE A 155 8.21 -7.48 -5.05
C PHE A 155 7.61 -7.85 -6.41
N GLY A 156 8.10 -8.91 -7.06
CA GLY A 156 7.57 -9.39 -8.34
C GLY A 156 6.08 -9.71 -8.26
N SER A 157 5.68 -10.46 -7.23
CA SER A 157 4.29 -10.85 -7.03
C SER A 157 3.36 -9.65 -6.84
N VAL A 158 3.73 -8.69 -5.98
CA VAL A 158 2.94 -7.49 -5.71
C VAL A 158 2.87 -6.59 -6.93
N VAL A 159 3.98 -6.41 -7.65
CA VAL A 159 4.01 -5.62 -8.88
C VAL A 159 3.10 -6.24 -9.93
N THR A 160 3.07 -7.56 -10.07
CA THR A 160 2.18 -8.24 -11.01
C THR A 160 0.71 -8.11 -10.57
N ILE A 161 0.40 -8.44 -9.32
CA ILE A 161 -0.99 -8.46 -8.81
C ILE A 161 -1.61 -7.06 -8.80
N LEU A 162 -0.84 -6.02 -8.53
CA LEU A 162 -1.34 -4.64 -8.50
C LEU A 162 -1.14 -3.91 -9.83
N GLY A 163 0.04 -4.07 -10.45
CA GLY A 163 0.43 -3.32 -11.64
C GLY A 163 -0.31 -3.74 -12.90
N VAL A 164 -0.58 -5.03 -13.10
CA VAL A 164 -1.35 -5.51 -14.26
C VAL A 164 -2.78 -4.96 -14.28
N PRO A 165 -3.62 -5.14 -13.24
CA PRO A 165 -4.97 -4.60 -13.24
C PRO A 165 -4.99 -3.07 -13.24
N LEU A 166 -4.01 -2.41 -12.62
CA LEU A 166 -3.87 -0.95 -12.70
C LEU A 166 -3.65 -0.49 -14.14
N ALA A 167 -2.68 -1.07 -14.84
CA ALA A 167 -2.38 -0.72 -16.23
C ALA A 167 -3.59 -1.00 -17.14
N LEU A 168 -4.25 -2.15 -16.97
CA LEU A 168 -5.45 -2.51 -17.73
C LEU A 168 -6.60 -1.52 -17.49
N GLY A 169 -6.87 -1.14 -16.24
CA GLY A 169 -7.94 -0.20 -15.93
C GLY A 169 -7.68 1.20 -16.48
N MET A 170 -6.44 1.69 -16.38
CA MET A 170 -6.08 2.97 -16.98
C MET A 170 -6.20 2.96 -18.51
N LEU A 171 -5.83 1.85 -19.17
CA LEU A 171 -6.03 1.69 -20.61
C LEU A 171 -7.52 1.66 -20.96
N THR A 172 -8.36 0.96 -20.19
CA THR A 172 -9.81 0.94 -20.42
C THR A 172 -10.40 2.35 -20.37
N VAL A 173 -10.08 3.16 -19.36
CA VAL A 173 -10.57 4.56 -19.27
C VAL A 173 -10.15 5.40 -20.47
N GLN A 174 -8.93 5.16 -20.97
CA GLN A 174 -8.41 5.92 -22.11
C GLN A 174 -9.10 5.57 -23.43
N PHE A 175 -9.48 4.31 -23.64
CA PHE A 175 -10.01 3.82 -24.93
C PHE A 175 -11.53 3.59 -24.95
N LEU A 176 -12.16 3.41 -23.79
CA LEU A 176 -13.60 3.13 -23.61
C LEU A 176 -14.16 4.01 -22.46
N PRO A 177 -14.27 5.35 -22.67
CA PRO A 177 -14.74 6.30 -21.67
C PRO A 177 -16.23 6.17 -21.33
#